data_AF-A0A4Q3RVY3-F1
#
_entry.id   AF-A0A4Q3RVY3-F1
#
_cell.length_a   1.000
_cell.length_b   1.000
_cell.length_c   1.000
_cell.angle_alpha   90.00
_cell.angle_beta   90.00
_cell.angle_gamma   90.00
#
_symmetry.space_group_name_H-M   'P 1'
#
loop_
_entity.id
_entity.type
_entity.pdbx_description
1 polymer ?
#
loop_
_entity_poly.entity_id
_entity_poly.type
_entity_poly.pdbx_seq_one_letter_code
_entity_poly.pdbx_strand_id
1 'polypeptide(L)'
;VLAPPTPPVPDYPSNHAADGGAAAELLKRYFGKDDLSFSTTSTTLAGTTRNFTSLSQAATEVSLSRIYVGYHYRLAVVEGEKMGRAIGAYVYENSLLKKN
;
A
#
# COMPACT_ATOMS: atom_id res chain seq x y z
N VAL A 1 -9.37 -19.71 -10.83
CA VAL A 1 -9.60 -19.47 -9.39
C VAL A 1 -10.40 -18.18 -9.29
N LEU A 2 -11.63 -18.22 -8.79
CA LEU A 2 -12.41 -17.00 -8.56
C LEU A 2 -11.76 -16.24 -7.40
N ALA A 3 -11.70 -14.91 -7.49
CA ALA A 3 -11.25 -14.09 -6.38
C ALA A 3 -12.09 -14.41 -5.12
N PRO A 4 -11.51 -14.35 -3.91
CA PRO A 4 -12.28 -14.56 -2.68
C PRO A 4 -13.52 -13.63 -2.65
N PRO A 5 -14.56 -13.94 -1.85
CA PRO A 5 -15.75 -13.08 -1.77
C PRO A 5 -15.40 -11.67 -1.28
N THR A 6 -16.21 -10.68 -1.67
CA THR A 6 -16.06 -9.30 -1.22
C THR A 6 -16.11 -9.24 0.32
N PRO A 7 -15.12 -8.63 1.00
CA PRO A 7 -15.13 -8.49 2.45
C PRO A 7 -16.39 -7.75 2.96
N PRO A 8 -16.97 -8.13 4.11
CA PRO A 8 -18.21 -7.53 4.63
C PRO A 8 -17.95 -6.22 5.37
N VAL A 9 -17.35 -5.24 4.68
CA VAL A 9 -17.04 -3.89 5.19
C VAL A 9 -17.42 -2.83 4.14
N PRO A 10 -17.67 -1.56 4.53
CA PRO A 10 -17.91 -0.49 3.57
C PRO A 10 -16.75 -0.33 2.57
N ASP A 11 -17.08 0.08 1.34
CA ASP A 11 -16.10 0.22 0.25
C ASP A 11 -15.08 1.36 0.47
N TYR A 12 -15.53 2.49 1.02
CA TYR A 12 -14.77 3.74 1.04
C TYR A 12 -14.28 4.12 2.45
N PRO A 13 -13.00 4.53 2.60
CA PRO A 13 -11.91 4.36 1.63
C PRO A 13 -11.37 2.91 1.64
N SER A 14 -10.57 2.55 0.63
CA SER A 14 -9.92 1.23 0.61
C SER A 14 -8.86 1.10 1.70
N ASN A 15 -9.05 0.11 2.60
CA ASN A 15 -8.05 -0.17 3.64
C ASN A 15 -6.70 -0.64 3.06
N HIS A 16 -6.71 -1.53 2.05
CA HIS A 16 -5.46 -2.01 1.45
C HIS A 16 -4.67 -0.90 0.77
N ALA A 17 -5.36 0.04 0.10
CA ALA A 17 -4.71 1.20 -0.49
C ALA A 17 -4.12 2.12 0.60
N ALA A 18 -4.84 2.32 1.71
CA ALA A 18 -4.35 3.09 2.84
C ALA A 18 -3.11 2.45 3.50
N ASP A 19 -3.14 1.15 3.75
CA ASP A 19 -2.00 0.42 4.32
C ASP A 19 -0.76 0.50 3.41
N GLY A 20 -0.94 0.27 2.12
CA GLY A 20 0.13 0.39 1.12
C GLY A 20 0.71 1.80 1.05
N GLY A 21 -0.15 2.82 1.00
CA GLY A 21 0.26 4.22 1.00
C GLY A 21 1.01 4.64 2.27
N ALA A 22 0.55 4.18 3.44
CA ALA A 22 1.19 4.47 4.72
C ALA A 22 2.57 3.83 4.82
N ALA A 23 2.69 2.55 4.47
CA ALA A 23 3.96 1.83 4.50
C ALA A 23 4.99 2.45 3.54
N ALA A 24 4.59 2.75 2.30
CA ALA A 24 5.48 3.37 1.33
C ALA A 24 5.94 4.76 1.75
N GLU A 25 5.05 5.62 2.27
CA GLU A 25 5.44 6.96 2.73
C GLU A 25 6.39 6.88 3.93
N LEU A 26 6.08 6.01 4.91
CA LEU A 26 6.91 5.84 6.10
C LEU A 26 8.33 5.37 5.73
N LEU A 27 8.44 4.34 4.89
CA LEU A 27 9.72 3.78 4.46
C LEU A 27 10.50 4.78 3.58
N LYS A 28 9.81 5.50 2.69
CA LYS A 28 10.43 6.54 1.86
C LYS A 28 11.08 7.61 2.73
N ARG A 29 10.39 8.07 3.78
CA ARG A 29 10.92 9.05 4.73
C ARG A 29 12.05 8.48 5.58
N TYR A 30 11.91 7.23 6.03
CA TYR A 30 12.94 6.55 6.82
C TYR A 30 14.26 6.40 6.06
N PHE A 31 14.21 5.97 4.79
CA PHE A 31 15.41 5.82 3.96
C PHE A 31 15.82 7.11 3.24
N GLY A 32 15.01 8.16 3.30
CA GLY A 32 15.23 9.43 2.62
C GLY A 32 15.09 9.38 1.09
N LYS A 33 14.51 8.30 0.53
CA LYS A 33 14.34 8.11 -0.91
C LYS A 33 13.24 7.10 -1.26
N ASP A 34 12.66 7.22 -2.46
CA ASP A 34 11.58 6.34 -2.95
C ASP A 34 12.08 5.20 -3.83
N ASP A 35 13.16 5.43 -4.59
CA ASP A 35 13.78 4.54 -5.58
C ASP A 35 14.59 3.41 -4.92
N LEU A 36 13.89 2.63 -4.11
CA LEU A 36 14.39 1.39 -3.54
C LEU A 36 13.90 0.23 -4.42
N SER A 37 14.82 -0.39 -5.15
CA SER A 37 14.53 -1.62 -5.88
C SER A 37 14.51 -2.81 -4.94
N PHE A 38 13.45 -3.61 -5.01
CA PHE A 38 13.31 -4.83 -4.22
C PHE A 38 12.43 -5.86 -4.92
N SER A 39 12.53 -7.11 -4.45
CA SER A 39 11.70 -8.21 -4.91
C SER A 39 10.96 -8.84 -3.73
N THR A 40 9.75 -9.34 -3.97
CA THR A 40 9.00 -10.09 -2.97
C THR A 40 8.32 -11.31 -3.60
N THR A 41 8.11 -12.35 -2.81
CA THR A 41 7.40 -13.56 -3.23
C THR A 41 5.99 -13.59 -2.63
N SER A 42 5.09 -14.35 -3.26
CA SER A 42 3.74 -14.54 -2.71
C SER A 42 3.70 -15.72 -1.74
N THR A 43 3.12 -15.51 -0.56
CA THR A 43 2.86 -16.57 0.43
C THR A 43 1.69 -17.47 0.02
N THR A 44 0.84 -17.03 -0.92
CA THR A 44 -0.38 -17.73 -1.35
C THR A 44 -0.34 -18.17 -2.82
N LEU A 45 0.68 -17.72 -3.57
CA LEU A 45 0.92 -18.11 -4.96
C LEU A 45 2.39 -18.50 -5.15
N ALA A 46 2.68 -19.77 -4.85
CA ALA A 46 4.03 -20.33 -4.91
C ALA A 46 4.68 -20.14 -6.30
N GLY A 47 6.00 -19.90 -6.31
CA GLY A 47 6.78 -19.72 -7.54
C GLY A 47 6.64 -18.34 -8.20
N THR A 48 5.85 -17.42 -7.63
CA THR A 48 5.69 -16.06 -8.16
C THR A 48 6.54 -15.07 -7.40
N THR A 49 7.37 -14.33 -8.14
CA THR A 49 8.17 -13.20 -7.65
C THR A 49 7.73 -11.92 -8.35
N ARG A 50 7.54 -10.84 -7.58
CA ARG A 50 7.32 -9.49 -8.11
C ARG A 50 8.53 -8.62 -7.83
N ASN A 51 8.86 -7.76 -8.79
CA ASN A 51 9.98 -6.83 -8.70
C ASN A 51 9.44 -5.41 -8.77
N PHE A 52 9.94 -4.56 -7.88
CA PHE A 52 9.62 -3.15 -7.80
C PHE A 52 10.90 -2.33 -7.89
N THR A 53 10.80 -1.16 -8.51
CA THR A 53 11.88 -0.18 -8.61
C THR A 53 11.70 0.97 -7.62
N SER A 54 10.54 1.06 -6.97
CA SER A 54 10.28 2.06 -5.93
C SER A 54 9.20 1.61 -4.94
N LEU A 55 9.20 2.21 -3.75
CA LEU A 55 8.16 1.97 -2.74
C LEU A 55 6.78 2.45 -3.23
N SER A 56 6.74 3.61 -3.89
CA SER A 56 5.51 4.16 -4.47
C SER A 56 4.93 3.27 -5.57
N GLN A 57 5.78 2.60 -6.36
CA GLN A 57 5.31 1.62 -7.35
C GLN A 57 4.60 0.45 -6.66
N ALA A 58 5.18 -0.08 -5.58
CA ALA A 58 4.57 -1.18 -4.82
C ALA A 58 3.23 -0.77 -4.19
N ALA A 59 3.14 0.42 -3.58
CA ALA A 59 1.88 0.94 -3.04
C ALA A 59 0.80 1.09 -4.11
N THR A 60 1.16 1.64 -5.28
CA THR A 60 0.24 1.78 -6.41
C THR A 60 -0.28 0.42 -6.88
N GLU A 61 0.60 -0.59 -6.95
CA GLU A 61 0.21 -1.93 -7.34
C GLU A 61 -0.73 -2.60 -6.33
N VAL A 62 -0.48 -2.40 -5.02
CA VAL A 62 -1.40 -2.84 -3.96
C VAL A 62 -2.77 -2.21 -4.12
N SER A 63 -2.84 -0.89 -4.37
CA SER A 63 -4.09 -0.16 -4.61
C SER A 63 -4.84 -0.69 -5.84
N LEU A 64 -4.16 -0.79 -6.97
CA LEU A 64 -4.76 -1.26 -8.23
C LEU A 64 -5.24 -2.72 -8.15
N SER A 65 -4.55 -3.56 -7.36
CA SER A 65 -4.97 -4.95 -7.16
C SER A 65 -6.42 -5.07 -6.70
N ARG A 66 -6.92 -4.09 -5.93
CA ARG A 66 -8.28 -4.10 -5.39
C ARG A 66 -9.37 -3.81 -6.40
N ILE A 67 -9.02 -3.07 -7.46
CA ILE A 67 -9.89 -2.90 -8.62
C ILE A 67 -9.91 -4.21 -9.42
N TYR A 68 -8.75 -4.82 -9.64
CA TYR A 68 -8.64 -6.04 -10.47
C TYR A 68 -9.39 -7.24 -9.90
N VAL A 69 -9.46 -7.36 -8.58
CA VAL A 69 -10.25 -8.42 -7.91
C VAL A 69 -11.73 -8.04 -7.71
N GLY A 70 -12.14 -6.84 -8.15
CA GLY A 70 -13.55 -6.41 -8.11
C GLY A 70 -14.04 -5.95 -6.74
N TYR A 71 -13.16 -5.56 -5.82
CA TYR A 71 -13.56 -5.15 -4.48
C TYR A 71 -13.76 -3.67 -4.28
N HIS A 72 -13.00 -2.82 -4.99
CA HIS A 72 -13.06 -1.37 -4.80
C HIS A 72 -13.28 -0.62 -6.10
N TYR A 73 -14.07 0.46 -6.02
CA TYR A 73 -14.11 1.47 -7.06
C TYR A 73 -12.82 2.30 -7.07
N ARG A 74 -12.52 2.94 -8.22
CA ARG A 74 -11.32 3.79 -8.41
C ARG A 74 -11.18 4.85 -7.31
N LEU A 75 -12.28 5.48 -6.92
CA LEU A 75 -12.28 6.54 -5.91
C LEU A 75 -11.78 6.03 -4.54
N ALA A 76 -12.25 4.86 -4.11
CA ALA A 76 -11.88 4.28 -2.83
C ALA A 76 -10.39 3.96 -2.74
N VAL A 77 -9.77 3.49 -3.83
CA VAL A 77 -8.32 3.22 -3.84
C VAL A 77 -7.49 4.50 -3.92
N VAL A 78 -7.90 5.50 -4.70
CA VAL A 78 -7.17 6.77 -4.85
C VAL A 78 -7.16 7.56 -3.53
N GLU A 79 -8.33 7.74 -2.91
CA GLU A 79 -8.42 8.46 -1.64
C GLU A 79 -7.86 7.63 -0.48
N GLY A 80 -8.00 6.30 -0.52
CA GLY A 80 -7.36 5.41 0.45
C GLY A 80 -5.85 5.55 0.45
N GLU A 81 -5.19 5.47 -0.71
CA GLU A 81 -3.74 5.61 -0.82
C GLU A 81 -3.25 7.01 -0.39
N LYS A 82 -3.99 8.06 -0.76
CA LYS A 82 -3.71 9.44 -0.33
C LYS A 82 -3.83 9.60 1.19
N MET A 83 -4.88 9.06 1.79
CA MET A 83 -5.07 9.03 3.24
C MET A 83 -3.93 8.26 3.92
N GLY A 84 -3.58 7.08 3.38
CA GLY A 84 -2.46 6.27 3.84
C GLY A 84 -1.15 7.04 3.88
N ARG A 85 -0.79 7.73 2.79
CA ARG A 85 0.40 8.59 2.76
C ARG A 85 0.38 9.66 3.85
N ALA A 86 -0.74 10.34 4.05
CA ALA A 86 -0.84 11.34 5.11
C ALA A 86 -0.60 10.73 6.51
N ILE A 87 -1.14 9.54 6.76
CA ILE A 87 -0.91 8.79 8.00
C ILE A 87 0.58 8.40 8.14
N GLY A 88 1.20 7.87 7.09
CA GLY A 88 2.62 7.48 7.11
C GLY A 88 3.55 8.66 7.39
N ALA A 89 3.27 9.82 6.79
CA ALA A 89 3.98 11.06 7.08
C ALA A 89 3.82 11.49 8.54
N TYR A 90 2.58 11.50 9.05
CA TYR A 90 2.30 11.86 10.44
C TYR A 90 3.03 10.93 11.43
N VAL A 91 2.99 9.62 11.21
CA VAL A 91 3.66 8.63 12.08
C VAL A 91 5.17 8.83 12.08
N TYR A 92 5.77 9.08 10.91
CA TYR A 92 7.20 9.37 10.83
C TYR A 92 7.58 10.58 11.70
N GLU A 93 6.84 11.67 11.57
CA GLU A 93 7.12 12.94 12.24
C GLU A 93 6.84 12.91 13.76
N ASN A 94 5.90 12.07 14.22
CA ASN A 94 5.38 12.15 15.59
C ASN A 94 5.67 10.94 16.47
N SER A 95 5.95 9.77 15.89
CA SER A 95 6.03 8.50 16.61
C SER A 95 7.30 7.69 16.32
N LEU A 96 7.92 7.88 15.15
CA LEU A 96 9.12 7.11 14.76
C LEU A 96 10.42 7.78 15.22
N LEU A 97 10.45 9.12 15.24
CA LEU A 97 11.61 9.87 15.73
C LEU A 97 11.61 9.90 17.25
N LYS A 98 12.78 9.66 17.85
CA LYS A 98 12.96 9.80 19.29
C LYS A 98 12.69 11.27 19.65
N LYS A 99 11.70 11.52 20.51
CA LYS A 99 11.47 12.88 21.03
C LYS A 99 12.65 13.23 21.94
N ASN A 100 13.30 14.37 21.66
CA ASN A 100 14.32 14.95 22.53
C ASN A 100 13.69 15.50 23.81
#